data_AF-C4WST7-F1
#
_entry.id   AF-C4WST7-F1
#
_cell.length_a   1.000
_cell.length_b   1.000
_cell.length_c   1.000
_cell.angle_alpha   90.00
_cell.angle_beta   90.00
_cell.angle_gamma   90.00
#
_symmetry.space_group_name_H-M   'P 1'
#
loop_
_entity.id
_entity.type
_entity.pdbx_description
1 polymer ?
#
loop_
_entity_poly.entity_id
_entity_poly.type
_entity_poly.pdbx_seq_one_letter_code
_entity_poly.pdbx_strand_id
1 'polypeptide(L)'
;MHTLAYKHSNAHDDSIWACDWGELRTTKTIDRDDFDKGDESDEEVQELSSDCIVTGSIDETVKIWNYDKATNLNLDKTLSEHTLGVISVALNSDASIIASSALDSTLMLWNTTTGEKIKTFSIGPVELWTIAFSPDDNYIISGSHSGKINLFGVETGKQEQTFDTRGKFTLSIAYSPDGKYIACGALDGIINVFDVLSGKLTHTLEGHAMPIRSLCFSSDSKYLLTGADDGQMKIYAVHHAEVLGTVSGHGSWVLSVDFSPDCKSFVSGSADNTVKVWDVTNRSCLNTLKEHKDKVWCVKYNSTGDKMVSVSDDASINIYSSL
;
A
#
# COMPACT_ATOMS: atom_id res chain seq x y z
N MET A 1 -1.18 -21.92 -8.88
CA MET A 1 -2.10 -20.91 -9.48
C MET A 1 -2.92 -20.34 -8.35
N HIS A 2 -3.03 -19.02 -8.21
CA HIS A 2 -3.76 -18.40 -7.09
C HIS A 2 -5.26 -18.63 -7.23
N THR A 3 -5.96 -18.94 -6.15
CA THR A 3 -7.43 -19.09 -6.13
C THR A 3 -8.02 -18.35 -4.94
N LEU A 4 -9.31 -18.01 -4.99
CA LEU A 4 -10.01 -17.42 -3.86
C LEU A 4 -9.95 -18.37 -2.66
N ALA A 5 -9.30 -17.93 -1.58
CA ALA A 5 -9.23 -18.63 -0.31
C ALA A 5 -10.38 -18.19 0.61
N TYR A 6 -10.68 -16.90 0.64
CA TYR A 6 -11.71 -16.33 1.50
C TYR A 6 -12.31 -15.06 0.89
N LYS A 7 -13.60 -14.82 1.13
CA LYS A 7 -14.31 -13.58 0.76
C LYS A 7 -15.07 -13.05 1.96
N HIS A 8 -14.77 -11.83 2.39
CA HIS A 8 -15.56 -11.06 3.35
C HIS A 8 -16.46 -10.09 2.59
N SER A 9 -17.78 -10.27 2.67
CA SER A 9 -18.73 -9.34 2.03
C SER A 9 -19.25 -8.32 3.04
N ASN A 10 -19.54 -7.09 2.59
CA ASN A 10 -19.94 -5.97 3.46
C ASN A 10 -18.88 -5.70 4.56
N ALA A 11 -17.61 -5.72 4.17
CA ALA A 11 -16.51 -5.38 5.07
C ALA A 11 -16.59 -3.90 5.51
N HIS A 12 -17.19 -3.05 4.66
CA HIS A 12 -17.50 -1.64 4.91
C HIS A 12 -18.93 -1.34 4.47
N ASP A 13 -19.46 -0.20 4.91
CA ASP A 13 -20.81 0.25 4.53
C ASP A 13 -20.83 0.92 3.15
N ASP A 14 -19.64 1.26 2.63
CA ASP A 14 -19.42 1.81 1.29
C ASP A 14 -18.15 1.18 0.65
N SER A 15 -17.84 1.65 -0.55
CA SER A 15 -16.68 1.34 -1.39
C SER A 15 -15.38 1.37 -0.60
N ILE A 16 -14.55 0.34 -0.78
CA ILE A 16 -13.24 0.24 -0.14
C ILE A 16 -12.19 0.65 -1.16
N TRP A 17 -11.46 1.74 -0.89
CA TRP A 17 -10.53 2.34 -1.84
C TRP A 17 -9.08 1.92 -1.62
N ALA A 18 -8.72 1.57 -0.39
CA ALA A 18 -7.34 1.25 -0.06
C ALA A 18 -7.26 0.06 0.89
N CYS A 19 -6.22 -0.75 0.70
CA CYS A 19 -5.83 -1.75 1.66
C CYS A 19 -4.31 -1.85 1.76
N ASP A 20 -3.83 -2.31 2.91
CA ASP A 20 -2.44 -2.72 3.09
C ASP A 20 -2.37 -4.03 3.90
N TRP A 21 -1.30 -4.80 3.72
CA TRP A 21 -1.08 -6.07 4.41
C TRP A 21 0.32 -6.11 4.99
N GLY A 22 0.41 -6.14 6.33
CA GLY A 22 1.66 -6.27 7.06
C GLY A 22 1.62 -7.41 8.07
N GLU A 23 2.75 -7.62 8.73
CA GLU A 23 2.91 -8.63 9.77
C GLU A 23 3.19 -7.93 11.10
N LEU A 24 2.18 -7.86 11.96
CA LEU A 24 2.28 -7.21 13.26
C LEU A 24 3.11 -8.08 14.19
N ARG A 25 4.24 -7.56 14.66
CA ARG A 25 5.10 -8.23 15.64
C ARG A 25 4.76 -7.77 17.05
N THR A 26 4.52 -8.73 17.93
CA THR A 26 4.26 -8.49 19.35
C THR A 26 5.20 -9.34 20.20
N THR A 27 5.63 -8.80 21.34
CA THR A 27 6.44 -9.52 22.31
C THR A 27 5.58 -9.93 23.49
N LYS A 28 5.67 -11.19 23.91
CA LYS A 28 5.06 -11.68 25.14
C LYS A 28 6.18 -12.14 26.08
N THR A 29 6.28 -11.53 27.25
CA THR A 29 7.13 -12.03 28.34
C THR A 29 6.48 -13.26 28.96
N ILE A 30 7.24 -14.34 29.08
CA ILE A 30 6.82 -15.55 29.78
C ILE A 30 7.45 -15.51 31.17
N ASP A 31 6.64 -15.21 32.18
CA ASP A 31 7.06 -15.40 33.56
C ASP A 31 7.24 -16.91 33.78
N ARG A 32 8.47 -17.35 34.09
CA ARG A 32 8.69 -18.73 34.55
C ARG A 32 8.09 -18.84 35.94
N ASP A 33 7.10 -19.71 36.09
CA ASP A 33 6.54 -20.05 37.40
C ASP A 33 7.67 -20.44 38.37
N ASP A 34 7.63 -19.81 39.53
CA ASP A 34 8.62 -19.68 40.60
C ASP A 34 9.05 -21.03 41.25
N PHE A 35 9.70 -21.90 40.47
CA PHE A 35 10.21 -23.21 40.91
C PHE A 35 11.69 -23.45 40.59
N ASP A 36 12.56 -22.45 40.71
CA ASP A 36 13.91 -22.70 41.23
C ASP A 36 14.59 -21.40 41.68
N LYS A 37 14.97 -21.33 42.95
CA LYS A 37 15.80 -20.22 43.45
C LYS A 37 17.26 -20.54 43.16
N GLY A 38 17.78 -20.02 42.05
CA GLY A 38 19.21 -20.06 41.76
C GLY A 38 19.56 -19.45 40.41
N ASP A 39 20.14 -18.25 40.48
CA ASP A 39 20.79 -17.47 39.42
C ASP A 39 19.92 -16.79 38.35
N GLU A 40 20.42 -15.61 37.95
CA GLU A 40 19.89 -14.56 37.07
C GLU A 40 18.68 -14.93 36.21
N SER A 41 17.55 -14.26 36.46
CA SER A 41 16.31 -14.40 35.70
C SER A 41 16.46 -13.78 34.32
N ASP A 42 16.96 -14.56 33.36
CA ASP A 42 16.81 -14.25 31.94
C ASP A 42 15.32 -14.37 31.58
N GLU A 43 14.62 -13.24 31.44
CA GLU A 43 13.25 -13.18 30.97
C GLU A 43 13.15 -13.76 29.56
N GLU A 44 12.36 -14.82 29.39
CA GLU A 44 12.17 -15.47 28.09
C GLU A 44 11.09 -14.70 27.32
N VAL A 45 11.53 -13.90 26.33
CA VAL A 45 10.64 -13.12 25.46
C VAL A 45 10.28 -13.96 24.23
N GLN A 46 8.99 -14.23 24.05
CA GLN A 46 8.47 -14.86 22.84
C GLN A 46 7.97 -13.79 21.85
N GLU A 47 8.54 -13.76 20.65
CA GLU A 47 8.00 -12.99 19.53
C GLU A 47 6.85 -13.74 18.87
N LEU A 48 5.70 -13.08 18.79
CA LEU A 48 4.50 -13.54 18.10
C LEU A 48 4.25 -12.61 16.92
N SER A 49 4.01 -13.18 15.75
CA SER A 49 3.60 -12.42 14.56
C SER A 49 2.20 -12.81 14.11
N SER A 50 1.45 -11.82 13.64
CA SER A 50 0.09 -12.01 13.10
C SER A 50 -0.10 -11.20 11.83
N ASP A 51 -0.72 -11.81 10.82
CA ASP A 51 -1.11 -11.11 9.59
C ASP A 51 -2.16 -10.03 9.92
N CYS A 52 -1.81 -8.79 9.60
CA CYS A 52 -2.64 -7.61 9.80
C CYS A 52 -2.98 -7.01 8.44
N ILE A 53 -4.28 -6.94 8.14
CA ILE A 53 -4.79 -6.23 6.97
C ILE A 53 -5.48 -4.98 7.46
N VAL A 54 -5.21 -3.85 6.80
CA VAL A 54 -5.90 -2.59 7.05
C VAL A 54 -6.65 -2.16 5.81
N THR A 55 -7.85 -1.60 5.99
CA THR A 55 -8.66 -1.10 4.88
C THR A 55 -9.16 0.30 5.16
N GLY A 56 -9.19 1.14 4.12
CA GLY A 56 -9.77 2.48 4.15
C GLY A 56 -10.93 2.57 3.16
N SER A 57 -12.05 3.15 3.60
CA SER A 57 -13.29 3.21 2.83
C SER A 57 -13.86 4.62 2.75
N ILE A 58 -14.73 4.80 1.75
CA ILE A 58 -15.57 5.98 1.60
C ILE A 58 -16.58 6.14 2.75
N ASP A 59 -16.84 5.08 3.52
CA ASP A 59 -17.62 5.14 4.77
C ASP A 59 -16.91 5.87 5.93
N GLU A 60 -15.82 6.59 5.65
CA GLU A 60 -15.03 7.42 6.58
C GLU A 60 -14.22 6.59 7.60
N THR A 61 -14.26 5.26 7.52
CA THR A 61 -13.56 4.40 8.47
C THR A 61 -12.28 3.78 7.92
N VAL A 62 -11.33 3.59 8.84
CA VAL A 62 -10.24 2.63 8.69
C VAL A 62 -10.59 1.40 9.52
N LYS A 63 -10.47 0.19 8.95
CA LYS A 63 -10.68 -1.06 9.70
C LYS A 63 -9.40 -1.88 9.75
N ILE A 64 -9.17 -2.50 10.90
CA ILE A 64 -8.05 -3.41 11.17
C ILE A 64 -8.61 -4.82 11.21
N TRP A 65 -8.00 -5.72 10.44
CA TRP A 65 -8.42 -7.10 10.30
C TRP A 65 -7.26 -8.03 10.64
N ASN A 66 -7.53 -9.00 11.49
CA ASN A 66 -6.59 -10.08 11.78
C ASN A 66 -6.90 -11.23 10.83
N TYR A 67 -5.88 -11.66 10.09
CA TYR A 67 -5.96 -12.86 9.26
C TYR A 67 -5.26 -14.02 9.94
N ASP A 68 -5.98 -15.12 10.13
CA ASP A 68 -5.41 -16.38 10.57
C ASP A 68 -5.96 -17.50 9.69
N LYS A 69 -5.08 -18.43 9.29
CA LYS A 69 -5.47 -19.58 8.44
C LYS A 69 -6.58 -20.42 9.08
N ALA A 70 -6.65 -20.49 10.40
CA ALA A 70 -7.67 -21.26 11.10
C ALA A 70 -9.01 -20.52 11.22
N THR A 71 -8.97 -19.20 11.44
CA THR A 71 -10.15 -18.39 11.76
C THR A 71 -10.59 -17.46 10.62
N ASN A 72 -9.89 -17.48 9.49
CA ASN A 72 -10.03 -16.56 8.36
C ASN A 72 -9.82 -15.08 8.76
N LEU A 73 -10.43 -14.15 8.02
CA LEU A 73 -10.32 -12.72 8.24
C LEU A 73 -11.37 -12.26 9.26
N ASN A 74 -10.91 -11.71 10.38
CA ASN A 74 -11.77 -11.21 11.46
C ASN A 74 -11.52 -9.72 11.69
N LEU A 75 -12.61 -8.96 11.84
CA LEU A 75 -12.52 -7.55 12.21
C LEU A 75 -12.01 -7.44 13.64
N ASP A 76 -10.89 -6.74 13.82
CA ASP A 76 -10.35 -6.40 15.13
C ASP A 76 -10.93 -5.05 15.58
N LYS A 77 -10.75 -4.01 14.75
CA LYS A 77 -11.09 -2.62 15.12
C LYS A 77 -11.63 -1.80 13.98
N THR A 78 -12.42 -0.79 14.33
CA THR A 78 -12.88 0.27 13.45
C THR A 78 -12.42 1.61 14.01
N LEU A 79 -11.74 2.40 13.18
CA LEU A 79 -11.19 3.71 13.50
C LEU A 79 -11.99 4.74 12.70
N SER A 80 -12.69 5.66 13.38
CA SER A 80 -13.71 6.52 12.77
C SER A 80 -13.56 8.00 13.18
N GLU A 81 -12.36 8.57 13.01
CA GLU A 81 -12.11 10.00 13.28
C GLU A 81 -12.04 10.86 12.01
N HIS A 82 -11.88 10.24 10.83
CA HIS A 82 -11.98 10.95 9.56
C HIS A 82 -13.41 11.43 9.37
N THR A 83 -13.57 12.58 8.71
CA THR A 83 -14.86 13.24 8.49
C THR A 83 -15.34 13.18 7.04
N LEU A 84 -14.49 12.62 6.16
CA LEU A 84 -14.80 12.28 4.78
C LEU A 84 -14.08 10.97 4.42
N GLY A 85 -14.44 10.38 3.28
CA GLY A 85 -13.91 9.10 2.82
C GLY A 85 -12.38 9.00 2.82
N VAL A 86 -11.89 7.85 3.27
CA VAL A 86 -10.46 7.51 3.34
C VAL A 86 -9.95 7.18 1.93
N ILE A 87 -8.88 7.88 1.52
CA ILE A 87 -8.27 7.76 0.19
C ILE A 87 -7.22 6.65 0.18
N SER A 88 -6.37 6.60 1.21
CA SER A 88 -5.21 5.71 1.25
C SER A 88 -4.88 5.33 2.68
N VAL A 89 -4.42 4.09 2.85
CA VAL A 89 -3.89 3.55 4.09
C VAL A 89 -2.52 2.95 3.81
N ALA A 90 -1.62 3.00 4.78
CA ALA A 90 -0.32 2.35 4.72
C ALA A 90 0.08 1.86 6.11
N LEU A 91 0.73 0.70 6.18
CA LEU A 91 1.41 0.18 7.36
C LEU A 91 2.89 0.56 7.29
N ASN A 92 3.48 0.83 8.45
CA ASN A 92 4.93 0.92 8.58
C ASN A 92 5.57 -0.49 8.55
N SER A 93 6.89 -0.58 8.54
CA SER A 93 7.62 -1.83 8.26
C SER A 93 7.31 -3.01 9.20
N ASP A 94 6.97 -2.74 10.47
CA ASP A 94 6.58 -3.74 11.47
C ASP A 94 5.07 -3.80 11.75
N ALA A 95 4.29 -3.07 10.94
CA ALA A 95 2.85 -2.92 11.05
C ALA A 95 2.34 -2.41 12.41
N SER A 96 3.19 -1.83 13.26
CA SER A 96 2.77 -1.26 14.56
C SER A 96 2.04 0.08 14.44
N ILE A 97 2.24 0.79 13.31
CA ILE A 97 1.62 2.08 13.01
C ILE A 97 0.89 2.00 11.67
N ILE A 98 -0.34 2.52 11.67
CA ILE A 98 -1.13 2.76 10.46
C ILE A 98 -1.08 4.25 10.17
N ALA A 99 -0.84 4.62 8.92
CA ALA A 99 -1.12 5.94 8.39
C ALA A 99 -2.40 5.88 7.55
N SER A 100 -3.24 6.92 7.62
CA SER A 100 -4.40 7.07 6.73
C SER A 100 -4.60 8.51 6.29
N SER A 101 -4.90 8.70 5.01
CA SER A 101 -5.27 9.99 4.43
C SER A 101 -6.71 9.98 3.95
N ALA A 102 -7.39 11.11 4.07
CA ALA A 102 -8.79 11.25 3.70
C ALA A 102 -9.09 12.53 2.91
N LEU A 103 -10.28 12.57 2.31
CA LEU A 103 -10.78 13.71 1.53
C LEU A 103 -10.97 14.98 2.37
N ASP A 104 -10.97 14.88 3.69
CA ASP A 104 -11.01 16.02 4.62
C ASP A 104 -9.64 16.71 4.81
N SER A 105 -8.64 16.31 4.02
CA SER A 105 -7.26 16.83 4.05
C SER A 105 -6.50 16.51 5.33
N THR A 106 -6.94 15.49 6.08
CA THR A 106 -6.21 15.02 7.25
C THR A 106 -5.39 13.77 6.93
N LEU A 107 -4.17 13.75 7.46
CA LEU A 107 -3.37 12.54 7.61
C LEU A 107 -3.39 12.16 9.09
N MET A 108 -3.74 10.92 9.41
CA MET A 108 -3.79 10.42 10.77
C MET A 108 -2.86 9.23 10.94
N LEU A 109 -2.22 9.15 12.11
CA LEU A 109 -1.45 8.00 12.56
C LEU A 109 -2.19 7.29 13.68
N TRP A 110 -2.16 5.97 13.64
CA TRP A 110 -2.87 5.09 14.57
C TRP A 110 -1.94 4.00 15.06
N ASN A 111 -2.08 3.64 16.32
CA ASN A 111 -1.40 2.46 16.86
C ASN A 111 -2.24 1.23 16.45
N THR A 112 -1.64 0.29 15.74
CA THR A 112 -2.35 -0.90 15.25
C THR A 112 -2.88 -1.75 16.41
N THR A 113 -2.04 -1.96 17.43
CA THR A 113 -2.34 -2.83 18.58
C THR A 113 -3.39 -2.26 19.52
N THR A 114 -3.47 -0.94 19.72
CA THR A 114 -4.47 -0.30 20.60
C THR A 114 -5.66 0.25 19.82
N GLY A 115 -5.49 0.58 18.54
CA GLY A 115 -6.49 1.28 17.73
C GLY A 115 -6.59 2.77 18.08
N GLU A 116 -5.73 3.27 18.95
CA GLU A 116 -5.75 4.66 19.36
C GLU A 116 -5.06 5.54 18.33
N LYS A 117 -5.62 6.73 18.11
CA LYS A 117 -5.01 7.75 17.27
C LYS A 117 -3.76 8.30 17.95
N ILE A 118 -2.60 8.14 17.31
CA ILE A 118 -1.31 8.66 17.76
C ILE A 118 -1.22 10.16 17.44
N LYS A 119 -1.58 10.54 16.22
CA LYS A 119 -1.37 11.91 15.73
C LYS A 119 -2.31 12.27 14.58
N THR A 120 -2.63 13.55 14.45
CA THR A 120 -3.30 14.13 13.28
C THR A 120 -2.43 15.24 12.71
N PHE A 121 -2.24 15.21 11.39
CA PHE A 121 -1.56 16.22 10.60
C PHE A 121 -2.64 17.00 9.86
N SER A 122 -2.84 18.26 10.23
CA SER A 122 -3.71 19.17 9.48
C SER A 122 -2.93 19.73 8.30
N ILE A 123 -3.07 19.08 7.16
CA ILE A 123 -2.40 19.42 5.91
C ILE A 123 -3.40 20.28 5.11
N GLY A 124 -2.94 21.34 4.46
CA GLY A 124 -3.83 22.27 3.74
C GLY A 124 -4.71 21.57 2.69
N PRO A 125 -5.78 22.22 2.20
CA PRO A 125 -6.91 21.60 1.48
C PRO A 125 -6.58 20.90 0.14
N VAL A 126 -5.32 20.89 -0.30
CA VAL A 126 -4.89 20.40 -1.62
C VAL A 126 -3.53 19.67 -1.58
N GLU A 127 -3.00 19.40 -0.39
CA GLU A 127 -1.61 18.95 -0.18
C GLU A 127 -1.49 17.46 0.19
N LEU A 128 -2.59 16.70 0.11
CA LEU A 128 -2.67 15.30 0.53
C LEU A 128 -3.49 14.45 -0.46
N TRP A 129 -3.00 13.26 -0.78
CA TRP A 129 -3.69 12.26 -1.60
C TRP A 129 -3.32 10.85 -1.12
N THR A 130 -2.68 10.02 -1.95
CA THR A 130 -2.13 8.73 -1.53
C THR A 130 -0.93 8.91 -0.61
N ILE A 131 -0.66 7.94 0.26
CA ILE A 131 0.44 7.97 1.23
C ILE A 131 1.32 6.73 1.16
N ALA A 132 2.57 6.86 1.59
CA ALA A 132 3.49 5.74 1.81
C ALA A 132 4.51 6.08 2.90
N PHE A 133 4.87 5.11 3.73
CA PHE A 133 6.01 5.23 4.64
C PHE A 133 7.34 5.18 3.89
N SER A 134 8.35 5.86 4.42
CA SER A 134 9.74 5.62 4.04
C SER A 134 10.20 4.25 4.56
N PRO A 135 11.19 3.58 3.92
CA PRO A 135 11.63 2.25 4.34
C PRO A 135 12.22 2.17 5.76
N ASP A 136 12.62 3.31 6.31
CA ASP A 136 13.13 3.46 7.67
C ASP A 136 12.05 3.92 8.67
N ASP A 137 10.79 4.00 8.24
CA ASP A 137 9.61 4.43 8.99
C ASP A 137 9.67 5.84 9.61
N ASN A 138 10.72 6.61 9.32
CA ASN A 138 10.89 7.95 9.89
C ASN A 138 9.98 8.98 9.23
N TYR A 139 9.51 8.72 7.99
CA TYR A 139 8.75 9.66 7.19
C TYR A 139 7.53 9.03 6.53
N ILE A 140 6.55 9.88 6.22
CA ILE A 140 5.43 9.58 5.34
C ILE A 140 5.50 10.55 4.18
N ILE A 141 5.39 10.06 2.95
CA ILE A 141 5.21 10.90 1.77
C ILE A 141 3.75 10.93 1.35
N SER A 142 3.33 12.04 0.75
CA SER A 142 2.03 12.15 0.07
C SER A 142 2.09 13.02 -1.17
N GLY A 143 1.32 12.65 -2.19
CA GLY A 143 1.10 13.47 -3.38
C GLY A 143 0.12 14.62 -3.14
N SER A 144 0.20 15.66 -3.95
CA SER A 144 -0.68 16.84 -3.88
C SER A 144 -1.31 17.17 -5.24
N HIS A 145 -2.36 17.99 -5.22
CA HIS A 145 -3.04 18.46 -6.42
C HIS A 145 -2.15 19.40 -7.27
N SER A 146 -1.09 19.96 -6.67
CA SER A 146 -0.16 20.90 -7.33
C SER A 146 1.08 20.23 -7.93
N GLY A 147 1.12 18.89 -7.97
CA GLY A 147 2.25 18.12 -8.50
C GLY A 147 3.43 18.02 -7.55
N LYS A 148 3.24 18.36 -6.28
CA LYS A 148 4.25 18.17 -5.24
C LYS A 148 4.08 16.84 -4.53
N ILE A 149 5.18 16.34 -4.00
CA ILE A 149 5.23 15.26 -3.01
C ILE A 149 5.72 15.88 -1.71
N ASN A 150 4.90 15.85 -0.66
CA ASN A 150 5.26 16.36 0.66
C ASN A 150 5.73 15.19 1.53
N LEU A 151 6.78 15.44 2.32
CA LEU A 151 7.39 14.49 3.21
C LEU A 151 7.22 14.97 4.65
N PHE A 152 6.59 14.14 5.48
CA PHE A 152 6.21 14.43 6.84
C PHE A 152 6.98 13.54 7.81
N GLY A 153 7.62 14.12 8.82
CA GLY A 153 8.27 13.36 9.88
C GLY A 153 7.26 12.68 10.79
N VAL A 154 7.36 11.36 10.96
CA VAL A 154 6.46 10.55 11.78
C VAL A 154 6.52 11.00 13.25
N GLU A 155 7.74 11.14 13.78
CA GLU A 155 7.97 11.63 15.14
C GLU A 155 7.66 13.12 15.29
N THR A 156 8.10 13.95 14.33
CA THR A 156 7.99 15.41 14.45
C THR A 156 6.56 15.92 14.23
N GLY A 157 5.75 15.19 13.46
CA GLY A 157 4.40 15.63 13.10
C GLY A 157 4.36 16.77 12.08
N LYS A 158 5.47 17.06 11.39
CA LYS A 158 5.62 18.25 10.54
C LYS A 158 6.00 17.87 9.12
N GLN A 159 5.63 18.74 8.17
CA GLN A 159 6.20 18.70 6.82
C GLN A 159 7.65 19.17 6.89
N GLU A 160 8.57 18.33 6.44
CA GLU A 160 10.02 18.58 6.52
C GLU A 160 10.64 18.84 5.16
N GLN A 161 10.10 18.22 4.11
CA GLN A 161 10.60 18.38 2.75
C GLN A 161 9.47 18.33 1.73
N THR A 162 9.70 18.94 0.58
CA THR A 162 8.80 18.89 -0.58
C THR A 162 9.61 18.63 -1.84
N PHE A 163 9.16 17.68 -2.64
CA PHE A 163 9.66 17.42 -3.98
C PHE A 163 8.67 18.00 -4.99
N ASP A 164 9.14 18.92 -5.83
CA ASP A 164 8.28 19.65 -6.77
C ASP A 164 8.52 19.15 -8.20
N THR A 165 7.52 18.50 -8.79
CA THR A 165 7.57 18.06 -10.19
C THR A 165 7.36 19.21 -11.17
N ARG A 166 6.83 20.35 -10.70
CA ARG A 166 6.27 21.44 -11.51
C ARG A 166 5.19 20.97 -12.49
N GLY A 167 4.59 19.82 -12.21
CA GLY A 167 3.60 19.15 -13.03
C GLY A 167 2.18 19.35 -12.52
N LYS A 168 1.31 18.41 -12.88
CA LYS A 168 -0.08 18.35 -12.44
C LYS A 168 -0.22 17.46 -11.21
N PHE A 169 -1.46 17.32 -10.74
CA PHE A 169 -1.85 16.45 -9.63
C PHE A 169 -1.13 15.09 -9.64
N THR A 170 -0.35 14.86 -8.58
CA THR A 170 0.27 13.58 -8.23
C THR A 170 -0.76 12.63 -7.63
N LEU A 171 -1.13 11.58 -8.38
CA LEU A 171 -2.16 10.61 -7.99
C LEU A 171 -1.62 9.38 -7.27
N SER A 172 -0.36 9.03 -7.52
CA SER A 172 0.29 7.87 -6.92
C SER A 172 1.74 8.17 -6.61
N ILE A 173 2.24 7.56 -5.56
CA ILE A 173 3.61 7.73 -5.04
C ILE A 173 4.12 6.41 -4.50
N ALA A 174 5.44 6.20 -4.55
CA ALA A 174 6.10 5.10 -3.86
C ALA A 174 7.54 5.46 -3.50
N TYR A 175 8.01 4.91 -2.38
CA TYR A 175 9.42 4.83 -2.04
C TYR A 175 10.03 3.57 -2.65
N SER A 176 11.28 3.65 -3.09
CA SER A 176 12.07 2.44 -3.35
C SER A 176 12.44 1.78 -2.02
N PRO A 177 12.36 0.43 -1.91
CA PRO A 177 12.73 -0.29 -0.68
C PRO A 177 14.16 -0.02 -0.19
N ASP A 178 15.09 0.33 -1.10
CA ASP A 178 16.45 0.72 -0.74
C ASP A 178 16.60 2.18 -0.24
N GLY A 179 15.49 2.92 -0.16
CA GLY A 179 15.42 4.30 0.34
C GLY A 179 16.03 5.36 -0.57
N LYS A 180 16.50 4.99 -1.77
CA LYS A 180 17.22 5.93 -2.66
C LYS A 180 16.30 6.80 -3.50
N TYR A 181 15.13 6.30 -3.85
CA TYR A 181 14.25 6.97 -4.80
C TYR A 181 12.82 7.13 -4.28
N ILE A 182 12.18 8.21 -4.72
CA ILE A 182 10.73 8.38 -4.70
C ILE A 182 10.26 8.47 -6.14
N ALA A 183 9.26 7.69 -6.53
CA ALA A 183 8.57 7.82 -7.80
C ALA A 183 7.16 8.37 -7.59
N CYS A 184 6.65 9.12 -8.56
CA CYS A 184 5.27 9.56 -8.56
C CYS A 184 4.65 9.54 -9.96
N GLY A 185 3.34 9.26 -10.01
CA GLY A 185 2.54 9.19 -11.23
C GLY A 185 1.50 10.30 -11.21
N ALA A 186 1.44 11.07 -12.29
CA ALA A 186 0.58 12.23 -12.41
C ALA A 186 -0.73 11.95 -13.17
N LEU A 187 -1.67 12.88 -13.04
CA LEU A 187 -2.95 12.91 -13.76
C LEU A 187 -2.80 12.91 -15.29
N ASP A 188 -1.71 13.44 -15.82
CA ASP A 188 -1.43 13.48 -17.27
C ASP A 188 -0.50 12.37 -17.76
N GLY A 189 -0.25 11.35 -16.94
CA GLY A 189 0.51 10.17 -17.34
C GLY A 189 2.03 10.33 -17.30
N ILE A 190 2.51 11.46 -16.76
CA ILE A 190 3.94 11.68 -16.49
C ILE A 190 4.36 10.95 -15.22
N ILE A 191 5.53 10.31 -15.27
CA ILE A 191 6.22 9.74 -14.11
C ILE A 191 7.40 10.63 -13.77
N ASN A 192 7.55 11.01 -12.51
CA ASN A 192 8.76 11.66 -12.02
C ASN A 192 9.45 10.76 -10.99
N VAL A 193 10.78 10.72 -11.05
CA VAL A 193 11.62 10.01 -10.07
C VAL A 193 12.57 11.01 -9.45
N PHE A 194 12.65 11.01 -8.12
CA PHE A 194 13.52 11.86 -7.33
C PHE A 194 14.56 11.01 -6.60
N ASP A 195 15.78 11.52 -6.49
CA ASP A 195 16.78 11.02 -5.55
C ASP A 195 16.49 11.61 -4.16
N VAL A 196 16.31 10.74 -3.17
CA VAL A 196 15.87 11.10 -1.83
C VAL A 196 16.93 11.94 -1.12
N LEU A 197 18.20 11.51 -1.20
CA LEU A 197 19.31 12.14 -0.48
C LEU A 197 19.56 13.58 -0.96
N SER A 198 19.56 13.81 -2.27
CA SER A 198 19.82 15.12 -2.85
C SER A 198 18.56 15.99 -2.98
N GLY A 199 17.37 15.39 -2.89
CA GLY A 199 16.10 16.08 -3.11
C GLY A 199 15.84 16.44 -4.58
N LYS A 200 16.63 15.93 -5.53
CA LYS A 200 16.60 16.35 -6.93
C LYS A 200 15.79 15.40 -7.80
N LEU A 201 15.08 15.97 -8.76
CA LEU A 201 14.46 15.23 -9.85
C LEU A 201 15.54 14.57 -10.70
N THR A 202 15.55 13.24 -10.76
CA THR A 202 16.49 12.45 -11.57
C THR A 202 15.93 12.17 -12.95
N HIS A 203 14.64 11.80 -13.04
CA HIS A 203 14.00 11.42 -14.30
C HIS A 203 12.58 11.97 -14.41
N THR A 204 12.21 12.31 -15.65
CA THR A 204 10.82 12.59 -16.07
C THR A 204 10.53 11.70 -17.27
N LEU A 205 9.51 10.84 -17.15
CA LEU A 205 9.16 9.86 -18.16
C LEU A 205 7.76 10.12 -18.66
N GLU A 206 7.61 10.22 -19.99
CA GLU A 206 6.31 10.20 -20.66
C GLU A 206 5.80 8.76 -20.67
N GLY A 207 5.27 8.34 -19.52
CA GLY A 207 4.95 6.95 -19.25
C GLY A 207 3.64 6.51 -19.90
N HIS A 208 2.57 7.23 -19.64
CA HIS A 208 1.22 6.91 -20.07
C HIS A 208 0.55 8.11 -20.74
N ALA A 209 -0.50 7.86 -21.53
CA ALA A 209 -1.31 8.94 -22.13
C ALA A 209 -2.47 9.39 -21.22
N MET A 210 -2.68 8.68 -20.11
CA MET A 210 -3.81 8.82 -19.20
C MET A 210 -3.32 8.75 -17.73
N PRO A 211 -4.16 9.13 -16.75
CA PRO A 211 -3.79 9.15 -15.34
C PRO A 211 -3.11 7.88 -14.84
N ILE A 212 -2.03 8.01 -14.07
CA ILE A 212 -1.35 6.88 -13.40
C ILE A 212 -1.90 6.75 -11.98
N ARG A 213 -2.77 5.76 -11.79
CA ARG A 213 -3.47 5.55 -10.51
C ARG A 213 -2.65 4.82 -9.47
N SER A 214 -1.70 3.99 -9.90
CA SER A 214 -0.87 3.21 -9.01
C SER A 214 0.51 3.01 -9.59
N LEU A 215 1.50 3.00 -8.70
CA LEU A 215 2.85 2.58 -9.01
C LEU A 215 3.50 1.96 -7.78
N CYS A 216 4.48 1.09 -8.00
CA CYS A 216 5.26 0.49 -6.93
C CYS A 216 6.65 0.09 -7.43
N PHE A 217 7.62 0.11 -6.53
CA PHE A 217 8.94 -0.48 -6.79
C PHE A 217 8.91 -1.97 -6.49
N SER A 218 9.74 -2.74 -7.21
CA SER A 218 10.04 -4.13 -6.83
C SER A 218 10.80 -4.17 -5.51
N SER A 219 10.70 -5.29 -4.76
CA SER A 219 11.37 -5.45 -3.46
C SER A 219 12.90 -5.30 -3.55
N ASP A 220 13.48 -5.62 -4.71
CA ASP A 220 14.91 -5.42 -4.99
C ASP A 220 15.27 -4.02 -5.51
N SER A 221 14.29 -3.10 -5.58
CA SER A 221 14.41 -1.71 -6.06
C SER A 221 14.88 -1.55 -7.50
N LYS A 222 14.92 -2.63 -8.30
CA LYS A 222 15.40 -2.57 -9.70
C LYS A 222 14.33 -2.17 -10.70
N TYR A 223 13.08 -2.47 -10.40
CA TYR A 223 11.95 -2.21 -11.28
C TYR A 223 10.97 -1.23 -10.67
N LEU A 224 10.38 -0.40 -11.54
CA LEU A 224 9.19 0.39 -11.24
C LEU A 224 8.05 -0.14 -12.10
N LEU A 225 6.91 -0.45 -11.48
CA LEU A 225 5.68 -0.85 -12.15
C LEU A 225 4.66 0.27 -12.04
N THR A 226 3.99 0.59 -13.14
CA THR A 226 2.91 1.59 -13.19
C THR A 226 1.63 0.97 -13.73
N GLY A 227 0.48 1.43 -13.26
CA GLY A 227 -0.85 1.10 -13.78
C GLY A 227 -1.66 2.37 -14.01
N ALA A 228 -2.33 2.45 -15.16
CA ALA A 228 -2.98 3.67 -15.62
C ALA A 228 -4.38 3.47 -16.22
N ASP A 229 -5.04 4.59 -16.47
CA ASP A 229 -6.38 4.68 -17.06
C ASP A 229 -6.44 4.30 -18.54
N ASP A 230 -5.28 4.17 -19.20
CA ASP A 230 -5.20 3.60 -20.54
C ASP A 230 -5.34 2.06 -20.56
N GLY A 231 -5.55 1.44 -19.39
CA GLY A 231 -5.72 0.00 -19.21
C GLY A 231 -4.41 -0.80 -19.33
N GLN A 232 -3.28 -0.10 -19.37
CA GLN A 232 -1.96 -0.73 -19.47
C GLN A 232 -1.21 -0.64 -18.15
N MET A 233 -0.31 -1.61 -17.95
CA MET A 233 0.79 -1.46 -17.02
C MET A 233 2.11 -1.34 -17.77
N LYS A 234 3.09 -0.65 -17.19
CA LYS A 234 4.45 -0.58 -17.74
C LYS A 234 5.48 -0.90 -16.67
N ILE A 235 6.54 -1.59 -17.09
CA ILE A 235 7.67 -1.95 -16.24
C ILE A 235 8.88 -1.16 -16.72
N TYR A 236 9.56 -0.50 -15.79
CA TYR A 236 10.74 0.32 -16.05
C TYR A 236 11.94 -0.22 -15.28
N ALA A 237 13.14 -0.12 -15.86
CA ALA A 237 14.39 -0.26 -15.11
C ALA A 237 14.69 1.06 -14.38
N VAL A 238 14.81 1.02 -13.05
CA VAL A 238 14.98 2.22 -12.23
C VAL A 238 16.28 2.95 -12.54
N HIS A 239 17.40 2.22 -12.63
CA HIS A 239 18.73 2.82 -12.81
C HIS A 239 18.93 3.56 -14.14
N HIS A 240 18.25 3.11 -15.19
CA HIS A 240 18.39 3.70 -16.54
C HIS A 240 17.16 4.52 -16.95
N ALA A 241 16.09 4.46 -16.15
CA ALA A 241 14.78 5.04 -16.44
C ALA A 241 14.22 4.60 -17.81
N GLU A 242 14.47 3.35 -18.19
CA GLU A 242 14.08 2.77 -19.48
C GLU A 242 12.83 1.92 -19.35
N VAL A 243 11.93 1.99 -20.33
CA VAL A 243 10.77 1.09 -20.44
C VAL A 243 11.26 -0.30 -20.86
N LEU A 244 11.08 -1.30 -19.99
CA LEU A 244 11.38 -2.70 -20.28
C LEU A 244 10.23 -3.40 -21.00
N GLY A 245 9.00 -2.97 -20.73
CA GLY A 245 7.83 -3.58 -21.35
C GLY A 245 6.53 -2.89 -21.01
N THR A 246 5.56 -3.13 -21.88
CA THR A 246 4.16 -2.78 -21.70
C THR A 246 3.38 -4.07 -21.54
N VAL A 247 2.50 -4.12 -20.55
CA VAL A 247 1.63 -5.25 -20.25
C VAL A 247 0.20 -4.80 -20.48
N SER A 248 -0.49 -5.49 -21.38
CA SER A 248 -1.88 -5.21 -21.75
C SER A 248 -2.75 -6.42 -21.44
N GLY A 249 -3.99 -6.19 -21.01
CA GLY A 249 -4.97 -7.27 -20.84
C GLY A 249 -6.11 -6.96 -19.89
N HIS A 250 -6.10 -5.82 -19.20
CA HIS A 250 -7.30 -5.25 -18.58
C HIS A 250 -8.17 -4.57 -19.62
N GLY A 251 -9.49 -4.65 -19.42
CA GLY A 251 -10.50 -4.04 -20.30
C GLY A 251 -10.89 -2.62 -19.90
N SER A 252 -10.33 -2.11 -18.79
CA SER A 252 -10.61 -0.80 -18.21
C SER A 252 -9.39 -0.31 -17.43
N TRP A 253 -9.54 0.78 -16.68
CA TRP A 253 -8.49 1.41 -15.89
C TRP A 253 -7.80 0.43 -14.95
N VAL A 254 -6.47 0.48 -14.86
CA VAL A 254 -5.70 -0.26 -13.86
C VAL A 254 -5.60 0.60 -12.61
N LEU A 255 -6.33 0.24 -11.56
CA LEU A 255 -6.48 1.04 -10.36
C LEU A 255 -5.36 0.80 -9.35
N SER A 256 -4.85 -0.44 -9.28
CA SER A 256 -3.79 -0.84 -8.35
C SER A 256 -2.87 -1.87 -8.95
N VAL A 257 -1.59 -1.78 -8.61
CA VAL A 257 -0.55 -2.74 -8.96
C VAL A 257 0.34 -3.02 -7.75
N ASP A 258 0.81 -4.26 -7.60
CA ASP A 258 1.73 -4.63 -6.54
C ASP A 258 2.67 -5.78 -6.95
N PHE A 259 3.95 -5.68 -6.61
CA PHE A 259 4.92 -6.74 -6.91
C PHE A 259 4.84 -7.86 -5.89
N SER A 260 5.05 -9.11 -6.32
CA SER A 260 5.34 -10.17 -5.36
C SER A 260 6.70 -9.91 -4.69
N PRO A 261 6.88 -10.26 -3.41
CA PRO A 261 8.15 -10.09 -2.69
C PRO A 261 9.36 -10.75 -3.37
N ASP A 262 9.15 -11.80 -4.17
CA ASP A 262 10.21 -12.49 -4.93
C ASP A 262 10.54 -11.84 -6.29
N CYS A 263 9.87 -10.74 -6.65
CA CYS A 263 10.01 -10.00 -7.91
C CYS A 263 9.71 -10.79 -9.20
N LYS A 264 9.13 -12.00 -9.12
CA LYS A 264 8.86 -12.83 -10.31
C LYS A 264 7.48 -12.60 -10.90
N SER A 265 6.55 -12.15 -10.07
CA SER A 265 5.18 -11.85 -10.46
C SER A 265 4.73 -10.49 -9.94
N PHE A 266 3.59 -10.06 -10.43
CA PHE A 266 2.88 -8.91 -9.87
C PHE A 266 1.39 -9.13 -10.01
N VAL A 267 0.61 -8.40 -9.22
CA VAL A 267 -0.85 -8.42 -9.22
C VAL A 267 -1.38 -7.06 -9.64
N SER A 268 -2.53 -7.04 -10.29
CA SER A 268 -3.24 -5.81 -10.62
C SER A 268 -4.74 -5.92 -10.34
N GLY A 269 -5.33 -4.82 -9.86
CA GLY A 269 -6.78 -4.62 -9.72
C GLY A 269 -7.25 -3.56 -10.71
N SER A 270 -8.46 -3.75 -11.26
CA SER A 270 -8.96 -2.90 -12.34
C SER A 270 -10.44 -2.54 -12.19
N ALA A 271 -10.80 -1.45 -12.86
CA ALA A 271 -12.19 -1.06 -13.08
C ALA A 271 -12.96 -1.99 -14.05
N ASP A 272 -12.32 -3.06 -14.54
CA ASP A 272 -13.00 -4.16 -15.26
C ASP A 272 -13.48 -5.28 -14.33
N ASN A 273 -13.42 -5.05 -13.01
CA ASN A 273 -13.86 -5.93 -11.93
C ASN A 273 -12.98 -7.18 -11.75
N THR A 274 -11.81 -7.23 -12.39
CA THR A 274 -10.90 -8.37 -12.29
C THR A 274 -9.64 -8.05 -11.49
N VAL A 275 -9.15 -9.09 -10.80
CA VAL A 275 -7.77 -9.15 -10.31
C VAL A 275 -6.98 -10.04 -11.26
N LYS A 276 -5.79 -9.62 -11.68
CA LYS A 276 -4.92 -10.42 -12.56
C LYS A 276 -3.56 -10.61 -11.93
N VAL A 277 -3.02 -11.80 -12.09
CA VAL A 277 -1.64 -12.15 -11.69
C VAL A 277 -0.82 -12.31 -12.96
N TRP A 278 0.38 -11.74 -12.96
CA TRP A 278 1.22 -11.61 -14.14
C TRP A 278 2.62 -12.12 -13.88
N ASP A 279 3.25 -12.64 -14.93
CA ASP A 279 4.68 -12.96 -14.94
C ASP A 279 5.48 -11.71 -15.36
N VAL A 280 6.46 -11.31 -14.55
CA VAL A 280 7.30 -10.12 -14.82
C VAL A 280 8.17 -10.31 -16.08
N THR A 281 8.72 -11.51 -16.26
CA THR A 281 9.69 -11.80 -17.34
C THR A 281 8.98 -11.96 -18.68
N ASN A 282 7.92 -12.77 -18.69
CA ASN A 282 7.15 -13.12 -19.87
C ASN A 282 6.10 -12.06 -20.21
N ARG A 283 5.76 -11.17 -19.28
CA ARG A 283 4.72 -10.14 -19.42
C ARG A 283 3.37 -10.73 -19.82
N SER A 284 3.08 -11.91 -19.28
CA SER A 284 1.88 -12.70 -19.59
C SER A 284 0.98 -12.83 -18.37
N CYS A 285 -0.33 -12.88 -18.62
CA CYS A 285 -1.32 -13.12 -17.57
C CYS A 285 -1.25 -14.59 -17.13
N LEU A 286 -0.86 -14.83 -15.89
CA LEU A 286 -0.83 -16.16 -15.26
C LEU A 286 -2.21 -16.58 -14.76
N ASN A 287 -3.01 -15.63 -14.26
CA ASN A 287 -4.37 -15.90 -13.83
C ASN A 287 -5.28 -14.66 -13.90
N THR A 288 -6.58 -14.87 -14.06
CA THR A 288 -7.63 -13.83 -13.97
C THR A 288 -8.70 -14.28 -12.98
N LEU A 289 -8.82 -13.52 -11.90
CA LEU A 289 -9.72 -13.72 -10.77
C LEU A 289 -10.93 -12.77 -10.96
N LYS A 290 -12.15 -13.28 -10.84
CA LYS A 290 -13.40 -12.60 -11.27
C LYS A 290 -14.47 -12.59 -10.18
N GLU A 291 -14.06 -12.61 -8.92
CA GLU A 291 -14.96 -12.77 -7.77
C GLU A 291 -15.54 -11.44 -7.29
N HIS A 292 -14.94 -10.32 -7.67
CA HIS A 292 -15.49 -8.98 -7.45
C HIS A 292 -16.61 -8.67 -8.44
N LYS A 293 -17.61 -7.93 -7.96
CA LYS A 293 -18.79 -7.53 -8.74
C LYS A 293 -18.70 -6.10 -9.27
N ASP A 294 -17.72 -5.35 -8.81
CA ASP A 294 -17.46 -3.96 -9.19
C ASP A 294 -15.94 -3.67 -9.19
N LYS A 295 -15.55 -2.42 -9.41
CA LYS A 295 -14.15 -2.01 -9.58
C LYS A 295 -13.28 -2.46 -8.41
N VAL A 296 -12.09 -2.97 -8.72
CA VAL A 296 -11.11 -3.41 -7.71
C VAL A 296 -10.10 -2.29 -7.48
N TRP A 297 -10.24 -1.58 -6.37
CA TRP A 297 -9.47 -0.36 -6.09
C TRP A 297 -8.06 -0.62 -5.62
N CYS A 298 -7.85 -1.65 -4.80
CA CYS A 298 -6.54 -1.94 -4.23
C CYS A 298 -6.27 -3.44 -4.19
N VAL A 299 -5.03 -3.80 -4.46
CA VAL A 299 -4.50 -5.16 -4.37
C VAL A 299 -3.14 -5.11 -3.68
N LYS A 300 -2.85 -6.09 -2.82
CA LYS A 300 -1.56 -6.22 -2.12
C LYS A 300 -1.16 -7.68 -1.96
N TYR A 301 0.13 -7.98 -2.11
CA TYR A 301 0.71 -9.23 -1.62
C TYR A 301 0.92 -9.16 -0.10
N ASN A 302 0.91 -10.31 0.55
CA ASN A 302 1.48 -10.43 1.89
C ASN A 302 3.02 -10.51 1.83
N SER A 303 3.69 -10.39 2.98
CA SER A 303 5.16 -10.35 3.09
C SER A 303 5.88 -11.59 2.50
N THR A 304 5.24 -12.75 2.55
CA THR A 304 5.76 -14.02 2.00
C THR A 304 5.44 -14.23 0.52
N GLY A 305 4.47 -13.50 -0.03
CA GLY A 305 4.05 -13.57 -1.43
C GLY A 305 3.15 -14.76 -1.79
N ASP A 306 2.75 -15.59 -0.81
CA ASP A 306 1.85 -16.73 -1.03
C ASP A 306 0.37 -16.35 -1.00
N LYS A 307 0.05 -15.13 -0.53
CA LYS A 307 -1.31 -14.58 -0.48
C LYS A 307 -1.38 -13.20 -1.07
N MET A 308 -2.59 -12.84 -1.47
CA MET A 308 -2.94 -11.51 -1.91
C MET A 308 -4.28 -11.11 -1.31
N VAL A 309 -4.43 -9.83 -0.99
CA VAL A 309 -5.72 -9.20 -0.66
C VAL A 309 -6.15 -8.31 -1.81
N SER A 310 -7.47 -8.23 -2.04
CA SER A 310 -8.08 -7.21 -2.88
C SER A 310 -9.33 -6.62 -2.26
N VAL A 311 -9.56 -5.34 -2.55
CA VAL A 311 -10.73 -4.58 -2.07
C VAL A 311 -11.39 -3.80 -3.20
N SER A 312 -12.69 -3.53 -3.08
CA SER A 312 -13.52 -3.11 -4.21
C SER A 312 -14.68 -2.18 -3.82
N ASP A 313 -15.24 -1.51 -4.84
CA ASP A 313 -16.53 -0.81 -4.80
C ASP A 313 -17.68 -1.74 -4.33
N ASP A 314 -17.55 -3.06 -4.49
CA ASP A 314 -18.54 -4.03 -3.99
C ASP A 314 -18.51 -4.27 -2.46
N ALA A 315 -17.79 -3.41 -1.73
CA ALA A 315 -17.59 -3.42 -0.28
C ALA A 315 -17.08 -4.78 0.26
N SER A 316 -16.36 -5.55 -0.55
CA SER A 316 -15.80 -6.84 -0.16
C SER A 316 -14.27 -6.86 -0.11
N ILE A 317 -13.75 -7.69 0.78
CA ILE A 317 -12.33 -8.05 0.88
C ILE A 317 -12.19 -9.50 0.41
N ASN A 318 -11.39 -9.74 -0.63
CA ASN A 318 -11.05 -11.09 -1.08
C ASN A 318 -9.61 -11.42 -0.72
N ILE A 319 -9.39 -12.62 -0.19
CA ILE A 319 -8.07 -13.19 0.05
C ILE A 319 -7.85 -14.33 -0.94
N TYR A 320 -6.74 -14.29 -1.64
CA TYR A 320 -6.30 -15.32 -2.58
C TYR A 320 -5.06 -16.02 -2.04
N SER A 321 -4.90 -17.30 -2.35
CA SER A 321 -3.69 -18.06 -2.01
C SER A 321 -3.23 -18.94 -3.17
N SER A 322 -1.93 -19.15 -3.30
CA SER A 322 -1.39 -20.28 -4.05
C SER A 322 -1.39 -21.53 -3.17
N LEU A 323 -2.05 -22.60 -3.64
CA LEU A 323 -1.92 -23.94 -3.07
C LEU A 323 -0.49 -24.48 -3.21
#